data_AF-A0A9D7NPY8-F1
#
_entry.id   AF-A0A9D7NPY8-F1
#
_cell.length_a   1.000
_cell.length_b   1.000
_cell.length_c   1.000
_cell.angle_alpha   90.00
_cell.angle_beta   90.00
_cell.angle_gamma   90.00
#
_symmetry.space_group_name_H-M   'P 1'
#
loop_
_entity.id
_entity.type
_entity.pdbx_description
1 polymer ?
#
loop_
_entity_poly.entity_id
_entity_poly.type
_entity_poly.pdbx_seq_one_letter_code
_entity_poly.pdbx_strand_id
1 'polypeptide(L)'
;MDNSRIHQAIISSFLNVQRPPTVEEIASRFSSSIDDVRKSLRALADYHGVVLHPKTDEVWIAHPFSAAPTTCVVHSGSKKWWGNCAWCSLGVACLAGGDVDIETRIGGIDELVRIRIRDGAVIDKDFVVHFPIPMQNAWDNVVYTCSVMLMFRDRAQVEAWCMERGVPVGDVRPVEQIWAFASDWYSRHADLDWVKWTVQEAAEIFTRHGLSGPIWALPQAVGRF
;
A
#
# COMPACT_ATOMS: atom_id res chain seq x y z
N MET A 1 -23.99 0.53 -1.45
CA MET A 1 -23.36 -0.72 -1.96
C MET A 1 -22.55 -1.35 -0.84
N ASP A 2 -22.24 -2.65 -0.91
CA ASP A 2 -21.34 -3.27 0.08
C ASP A 2 -19.87 -2.87 -0.19
N ASN A 3 -19.10 -2.71 0.89
CA ASN A 3 -17.69 -2.30 0.89
C ASN A 3 -16.82 -3.26 0.08
N SER A 4 -17.07 -4.57 0.18
CA SER A 4 -16.33 -5.61 -0.56
C SER A 4 -16.43 -5.40 -2.09
N ARG A 5 -17.66 -5.22 -2.60
CA ARG A 5 -17.94 -5.08 -4.03
C ARG A 5 -17.37 -3.80 -4.63
N ILE A 6 -17.46 -2.68 -3.91
CA ILE A 6 -16.91 -1.40 -4.39
C ILE A 6 -15.37 -1.41 -4.31
N HIS A 7 -14.79 -1.97 -3.25
CA HIS A 7 -13.34 -2.19 -3.16
C HIS A 7 -12.82 -3.06 -4.31
N GLN A 8 -13.46 -4.21 -4.56
CA GLN A 8 -13.09 -5.11 -5.65
C GLN A 8 -13.19 -4.41 -7.02
N ALA A 9 -14.21 -3.58 -7.23
CA ALA A 9 -14.36 -2.81 -8.46
C ALA A 9 -13.20 -1.82 -8.67
N ILE A 10 -12.74 -1.19 -7.59
CA ILE A 10 -11.60 -0.25 -7.60
C ILE A 10 -10.29 -1.00 -7.89
N ILE A 11 -9.99 -2.07 -7.15
CA ILE A 11 -8.76 -2.86 -7.35
C ILE A 11 -8.72 -3.48 -8.75
N SER A 12 -9.87 -3.98 -9.24
CA SER A 12 -9.97 -4.49 -10.61
C SER A 12 -9.72 -3.42 -11.67
N SER A 13 -10.16 -2.18 -11.41
CA SER A 13 -9.88 -1.06 -12.31
C SER A 13 -8.38 -0.78 -12.37
N PHE A 14 -7.69 -0.74 -11.23
CA PHE A 14 -6.22 -0.63 -11.24
C PHE A 14 -5.60 -1.75 -12.07
N LEU A 15 -5.91 -3.01 -11.79
CA LEU A 15 -5.29 -4.15 -12.49
C LEU A 15 -5.57 -4.17 -14.00
N ASN A 16 -6.74 -3.71 -14.45
CA ASN A 16 -7.14 -3.79 -15.86
C ASN A 16 -6.86 -2.52 -16.67
N VAL A 17 -7.09 -1.34 -16.08
CA VAL A 17 -6.98 -0.03 -16.75
C VAL A 17 -5.92 0.89 -16.15
N GLN A 18 -5.16 0.43 -15.15
CA GLN A 18 -4.01 1.13 -14.56
C GLN A 18 -4.34 2.44 -13.82
N ARG A 19 -5.62 2.62 -13.43
CA ARG A 19 -6.12 3.77 -12.65
C ARG A 19 -7.37 3.38 -11.85
N PRO A 20 -7.77 4.14 -10.80
CA PRO A 20 -9.08 3.90 -10.20
C PRO A 20 -10.21 4.28 -11.17
N PRO A 21 -11.41 3.72 -10.97
CA PRO A 21 -12.59 4.18 -11.70
C PRO A 21 -13.03 5.53 -11.14
N THR A 22 -13.61 6.39 -11.98
CA THR A 22 -14.24 7.64 -11.49
C THR A 22 -15.55 7.34 -10.77
N VAL A 23 -16.07 8.28 -10.00
CA VAL A 23 -17.39 8.17 -9.36
C VAL A 23 -18.50 7.85 -10.39
N GLU A 24 -18.45 8.45 -11.58
CA GLU A 24 -19.38 8.20 -12.68
C GLU A 24 -19.25 6.78 -13.25
N GLU A 25 -18.03 6.28 -13.41
CA GLU A 25 -17.78 4.91 -13.89
C GLU A 25 -18.31 3.88 -12.89
N ILE A 26 -18.15 4.12 -11.58
CA ILE A 26 -18.75 3.28 -10.53
C ILE A 26 -20.28 3.36 -10.60
N ALA A 27 -20.85 4.56 -10.71
CA ALA A 27 -22.31 4.76 -10.79
C ALA A 27 -22.92 4.02 -11.98
N SER A 28 -22.28 4.11 -13.14
CA SER A 28 -22.67 3.37 -14.34
C SER A 28 -22.58 1.86 -14.14
N ARG A 29 -21.46 1.36 -13.58
CA ARG A 29 -21.24 -0.08 -13.35
C ARG A 29 -22.27 -0.70 -12.40
N PHE A 30 -22.70 0.05 -11.39
CA PHE A 30 -23.63 -0.44 -10.36
C PHE A 30 -25.07 0.05 -10.56
N SER A 31 -25.39 0.67 -11.70
CA SER A 31 -26.71 1.27 -11.97
C SER A 31 -27.23 2.11 -10.79
N SER A 32 -26.35 2.90 -10.19
CA SER A 32 -26.59 3.66 -8.96
C SER A 32 -26.49 5.16 -9.22
N SER A 33 -27.09 5.97 -8.34
CA SER A 33 -26.91 7.42 -8.40
C SER A 33 -25.48 7.80 -7.99
N ILE A 34 -24.99 8.94 -8.50
CA ILE A 34 -23.70 9.51 -8.11
C ILE A 34 -23.63 9.74 -6.59
N ASP A 35 -24.71 10.21 -5.98
CA ASP A 35 -24.76 10.48 -4.54
C ASP A 35 -24.66 9.19 -3.71
N ASP A 36 -25.27 8.09 -4.17
CA ASP A 36 -25.18 6.80 -3.48
C ASP A 36 -23.79 6.17 -3.63
N VAL A 37 -23.11 6.41 -4.76
CA VAL A 37 -21.70 6.05 -4.92
C VAL A 37 -20.84 6.82 -3.95
N ARG A 38 -20.98 8.16 -3.88
CA ARG A 38 -20.20 8.99 -2.94
C ARG A 38 -20.39 8.56 -1.49
N LYS A 39 -21.65 8.30 -1.08
CA LYS A 39 -21.93 7.75 0.26
C LYS A 39 -21.23 6.41 0.49
N SER A 40 -21.26 5.52 -0.50
CA SER A 40 -20.60 4.20 -0.40
C SER A 40 -19.07 4.32 -0.36
N LEU A 41 -18.47 5.24 -1.12
CA LEU A 41 -17.03 5.51 -1.08
C LEU A 41 -16.60 6.07 0.27
N ARG A 42 -17.36 7.01 0.84
CA ARG A 42 -17.09 7.55 2.19
C ARG A 42 -17.19 6.45 3.25
N ALA A 43 -18.21 5.59 3.17
CA ALA A 43 -18.31 4.43 4.05
C ALA A 43 -17.13 3.45 3.90
N LEU A 44 -16.61 3.27 2.67
CA LEU A 44 -15.41 2.47 2.44
C LEU A 44 -14.15 3.17 2.99
N ALA A 45 -14.08 4.50 2.94
CA ALA A 45 -12.99 5.29 3.50
C ALA A 45 -12.96 5.23 5.03
N ASP A 46 -14.12 5.38 5.69
CA ASP A 46 -14.29 5.20 7.13
C ASP A 46 -13.94 3.76 7.56
N TYR A 47 -14.10 2.80 6.65
CA TYR A 47 -13.70 1.40 6.81
C TYR A 47 -12.22 1.13 6.47
N HIS A 48 -11.42 2.17 6.20
CA HIS A 48 -9.99 2.07 5.86
C HIS A 48 -9.72 1.26 4.57
N GLY A 49 -10.70 1.18 3.67
CA GLY A 49 -10.54 0.52 2.36
C GLY A 49 -9.95 1.42 1.29
N VAL A 50 -10.18 2.73 1.38
CA VAL A 50 -9.65 3.73 0.45
C VAL A 50 -9.34 5.04 1.16
N VAL A 51 -8.51 5.87 0.56
CA VAL A 51 -8.41 7.30 0.88
C VAL A 51 -9.01 8.07 -0.30
N LEU A 52 -9.90 9.00 0.02
CA LEU A 52 -10.58 9.82 -0.98
C LEU A 52 -9.91 11.19 -1.11
N HIS A 53 -10.00 11.77 -2.30
CA HIS A 53 -9.67 13.16 -2.51
C HIS A 53 -10.70 14.03 -1.75
N PRO A 54 -10.25 14.95 -0.87
CA PRO A 54 -11.10 15.59 0.14
C PRO A 54 -12.22 16.49 -0.40
N LYS A 55 -12.17 16.85 -1.69
CA LYS A 55 -13.18 17.72 -2.32
C LYS A 55 -14.11 17.01 -3.30
N THR A 56 -13.71 15.85 -3.81
CA THR A 56 -14.40 15.22 -4.95
C THR A 56 -14.93 13.83 -4.64
N ASP A 57 -14.49 13.22 -3.53
CA ASP A 57 -14.70 11.81 -3.20
C ASP A 57 -14.12 10.83 -4.24
N GLU A 58 -13.26 11.30 -5.13
CA GLU A 58 -12.53 10.44 -6.05
C GLU A 58 -11.50 9.60 -5.28
N VAL A 59 -11.28 8.37 -5.73
CA VAL A 59 -10.29 7.48 -5.09
C VAL A 59 -8.89 8.06 -5.30
N TRP A 60 -8.23 8.43 -4.22
CA TRP A 60 -6.84 8.91 -4.24
C TRP A 60 -5.86 7.76 -3.97
N ILE A 61 -6.20 6.90 -3.02
CA ILE A 61 -5.41 5.72 -2.65
C ILE A 61 -6.37 4.55 -2.44
N ALA A 62 -6.08 3.41 -3.06
CA ALA A 62 -6.69 2.13 -2.73
C ALA A 62 -5.54 1.15 -2.55
N HIS A 63 -5.08 0.98 -1.31
CA HIS A 63 -3.87 0.23 -1.04
C HIS A 63 -3.93 -1.15 -1.69
N PRO A 64 -2.86 -1.59 -2.39
CA PRO A 64 -1.54 -0.95 -2.42
C PRO A 64 -1.33 0.11 -3.52
N PHE A 65 -2.33 0.41 -4.34
CA PHE A 65 -2.22 1.32 -5.49
C PHE A 65 -2.37 2.80 -5.11
N SER A 66 -1.68 3.66 -5.86
CA SER A 66 -1.86 5.11 -5.85
C SER A 66 -2.53 5.57 -7.14
N ALA A 67 -3.47 6.52 -7.02
CA ALA A 67 -4.02 7.23 -8.17
C ALA A 67 -3.17 8.44 -8.57
N ALA A 68 -2.22 8.84 -7.73
CA ALA A 68 -1.28 9.93 -7.99
C ALA A 68 0.12 9.39 -8.28
N PRO A 69 0.94 10.12 -9.09
CA PRO A 69 2.31 9.71 -9.33
C PRO A 69 3.13 9.64 -8.04
N THR A 70 3.94 8.59 -7.90
CA THR A 70 4.89 8.40 -6.80
C THR A 70 6.26 8.00 -7.35
N THR A 71 7.27 7.94 -6.48
CA THR A 71 8.59 7.42 -6.84
C THR A 71 8.61 5.91 -7.06
N CYS A 72 7.59 5.17 -6.62
CA CYS A 72 7.54 3.72 -6.70
C CYS A 72 6.68 3.26 -7.87
N VAL A 73 7.31 2.98 -9.01
CA VAL A 73 6.65 2.52 -10.24
C VAL A 73 6.80 1.01 -10.36
N VAL A 74 5.69 0.30 -10.54
CA VAL A 74 5.66 -1.16 -10.67
C VAL A 74 5.33 -1.52 -12.11
N HIS A 75 6.13 -2.39 -12.71
CA HIS A 75 6.05 -2.81 -14.12
C HIS A 75 5.77 -4.30 -14.20
N SER A 76 4.73 -4.69 -14.95
CA SER A 76 4.44 -6.09 -15.30
C SER A 76 4.00 -6.16 -16.76
N GLY A 77 4.86 -6.73 -17.61
CA GLY A 77 4.65 -6.73 -19.07
C GLY A 77 4.46 -5.31 -19.63
N SER A 78 3.32 -5.06 -20.28
CA SER A 78 2.96 -3.74 -20.80
C SER A 78 2.29 -2.81 -19.79
N LYS A 79 1.98 -3.31 -18.58
CA LYS A 79 1.26 -2.55 -17.55
C LYS A 79 2.23 -1.91 -16.56
N LYS A 80 1.82 -0.74 -16.07
CA LYS A 80 2.53 0.05 -15.06
C LYS A 80 1.55 0.63 -14.04
N TRP A 81 1.98 0.70 -12.79
CA TRP A 81 1.20 1.28 -11.71
C TRP A 81 2.10 2.04 -10.75
N TRP A 82 1.51 2.92 -9.95
CA TRP A 82 2.18 3.51 -8.79
C TRP A 82 1.78 2.78 -7.52
N GLY A 83 2.78 2.41 -6.71
CA GLY A 83 2.59 2.08 -5.31
C GLY A 83 2.77 3.33 -4.45
N ASN A 84 2.04 3.48 -3.35
CA ASN A 84 2.15 4.68 -2.50
C ASN A 84 3.51 4.85 -1.81
N CYS A 85 4.21 3.74 -1.59
CA CYS A 85 5.46 3.66 -0.83
C CYS A 85 6.20 2.36 -1.20
N ALA A 86 7.38 2.12 -0.62
CA ALA A 86 8.16 0.91 -0.86
C ALA A 86 7.39 -0.38 -0.50
N TRP A 87 6.67 -0.40 0.63
CA TRP A 87 5.83 -1.53 1.02
C TRP A 87 4.65 -1.74 0.06
N CYS A 88 3.96 -0.65 -0.30
CA CYS A 88 2.87 -0.70 -1.26
C CYS A 88 3.33 -1.19 -2.64
N SER A 89 4.51 -0.80 -3.13
CA SER A 89 4.98 -1.32 -4.42
C SER A 89 5.16 -2.84 -4.42
N LEU A 90 5.56 -3.43 -3.30
CA LEU A 90 5.63 -4.89 -3.15
C LEU A 90 4.21 -5.51 -3.14
N GLY A 91 3.24 -4.85 -2.52
CA GLY A 91 1.83 -5.25 -2.59
C GLY A 91 1.26 -5.20 -4.02
N VAL A 92 1.56 -4.13 -4.76
CA VAL A 92 1.15 -4.01 -6.18
C VAL A 92 1.80 -5.13 -7.00
N ALA A 93 3.08 -5.43 -6.78
CA ALA A 93 3.77 -6.53 -7.46
C ALA A 93 3.11 -7.89 -7.18
N CYS A 94 2.70 -8.14 -5.93
CA CYS A 94 1.96 -9.35 -5.56
C CYS A 94 0.63 -9.46 -6.34
N LEU A 95 -0.16 -8.39 -6.39
CA LEU A 95 -1.45 -8.38 -7.08
C LEU A 95 -1.32 -8.42 -8.62
N ALA A 96 -0.26 -7.85 -9.18
CA ALA A 96 0.01 -7.92 -10.61
C ALA A 96 0.32 -9.35 -11.07
N GLY A 97 1.00 -10.12 -10.21
CA GLY A 97 1.42 -11.49 -10.48
C GLY A 97 2.52 -11.61 -11.55
N GLY A 98 3.12 -12.79 -11.62
CA GLY A 98 4.21 -13.09 -12.55
C GLY A 98 5.50 -12.33 -12.24
N ASP A 99 6.30 -12.11 -13.28
CA ASP A 99 7.55 -11.36 -13.19
C ASP A 99 7.29 -9.85 -13.17
N VAL A 100 7.83 -9.19 -12.15
CA VAL A 100 7.57 -7.77 -11.90
C VAL A 100 8.87 -7.03 -11.61
N ASP A 101 8.97 -5.80 -12.13
CA ASP A 101 10.05 -4.86 -11.81
C ASP A 101 9.47 -3.67 -11.05
N ILE A 102 10.04 -3.35 -9.88
CA ILE A 102 9.74 -2.13 -9.13
C ILE A 102 10.90 -1.17 -9.33
N GLU A 103 10.62 0.01 -9.88
CA GLU A 103 11.56 1.11 -9.99
C GLU A 103 11.28 2.14 -8.89
N THR A 104 12.32 2.53 -8.16
CA THR A 104 12.22 3.55 -7.09
C THR A 104 13.54 4.27 -6.87
N ARG A 105 13.59 5.25 -5.96
CA ARG A 105 14.81 5.97 -5.58
C ARG A 105 15.16 5.73 -4.12
N ILE A 106 16.44 5.53 -3.84
CA ILE A 106 16.93 5.43 -2.46
C ILE A 106 16.59 6.70 -1.69
N GLY A 107 15.98 6.54 -0.51
CA GLY A 107 15.51 7.68 0.29
C GLY A 107 14.54 8.61 -0.43
N GLY A 108 13.91 8.16 -1.53
CA GLY A 108 13.00 8.93 -2.36
C GLY A 108 13.65 9.98 -3.27
N ILE A 109 14.98 10.17 -3.20
CA ILE A 109 15.67 11.28 -3.87
C ILE A 109 16.95 10.84 -4.58
N ASP A 110 17.71 9.90 -4.01
CA ASP A 110 19.04 9.52 -4.50
C ASP A 110 18.95 8.51 -5.65
N GLU A 111 19.93 7.63 -5.83
CA GLU A 111 20.02 6.75 -7.00
C GLU A 111 18.71 6.03 -7.36
N LEU A 112 18.43 5.94 -8.66
CA LEU A 112 17.35 5.13 -9.21
C LEU A 112 17.76 3.66 -9.10
N VAL A 113 16.93 2.85 -8.45
CA VAL A 113 17.17 1.44 -8.21
C VAL A 113 15.98 0.62 -8.71
N ARG A 114 16.26 -0.67 -8.96
CA ARG A 114 15.25 -1.62 -9.39
C ARG A 114 15.25 -2.84 -8.48
N ILE A 115 14.06 -3.25 -8.06
CA ILE A 115 13.82 -4.47 -7.29
C ILE A 115 12.99 -5.40 -8.17
N ARG A 116 13.54 -6.59 -8.46
CA ARG A 116 12.90 -7.57 -9.34
C ARG A 116 12.29 -8.70 -8.53
N ILE A 117 11.06 -9.05 -8.89
CA ILE A 117 10.38 -10.26 -8.45
C ILE A 117 10.37 -11.23 -9.63
N ARG A 118 10.89 -12.44 -9.42
CA ARG A 118 10.93 -13.53 -10.40
C ARG A 118 10.47 -14.82 -9.75
N ASP A 119 9.60 -15.57 -10.43
CA ASP A 119 9.07 -16.84 -9.93
C ASP A 119 8.55 -16.77 -8.48
N GLY A 120 7.90 -15.65 -8.13
CA GLY A 120 7.34 -15.42 -6.80
C GLY A 120 8.34 -15.01 -5.70
N ALA A 121 9.61 -14.77 -6.03
CA ALA A 121 10.65 -14.36 -5.09
C ALA A 121 11.31 -13.03 -5.48
N VAL A 122 11.64 -12.20 -4.49
CA VAL A 122 12.53 -11.05 -4.70
C VAL A 122 13.95 -11.55 -4.90
N ILE A 123 14.57 -11.14 -6.02
CA ILE A 123 15.94 -11.53 -6.35
C ILE A 123 16.98 -10.47 -5.97
N ASP A 124 16.58 -9.19 -5.92
CA ASP A 124 17.43 -8.09 -5.47
C ASP A 124 17.21 -7.86 -3.96
N LYS A 125 18.04 -8.51 -3.13
CA LYS A 125 17.85 -8.60 -1.67
C LYS A 125 18.70 -7.63 -0.86
N ASP A 126 19.58 -6.87 -1.51
CA ASP A 126 20.50 -5.89 -0.93
C ASP A 126 19.82 -4.55 -0.60
N PHE A 127 18.54 -4.63 -0.18
CA PHE A 127 17.73 -3.46 0.18
C PHE A 127 17.01 -3.68 1.51
N VAL A 128 16.72 -2.56 2.15
CA VAL A 128 15.86 -2.48 3.34
C VAL A 128 14.73 -1.47 3.12
N VAL A 129 13.62 -1.71 3.80
CA VAL A 129 12.48 -0.78 3.87
C VAL A 129 12.44 -0.18 5.26
N HIS A 130 12.29 1.14 5.33
CA HIS A 130 12.18 1.89 6.59
C HIS A 130 10.72 2.22 6.90
N PHE A 131 10.32 1.99 8.15
CA PHE A 131 9.00 2.27 8.70
C PHE A 131 9.13 3.24 9.89
N PRO A 132 9.08 4.57 9.66
CA PRO A 132 9.24 5.57 10.71
C PRO A 132 7.98 5.79 11.56
N ILE A 133 6.80 5.47 11.03
CA ILE A 133 5.52 5.76 11.67
C ILE A 133 5.01 4.50 12.38
N PRO A 134 4.62 4.55 13.66
CA PRO A 134 3.92 3.44 14.30
C PRO A 134 2.65 3.06 13.53
N MET A 135 2.44 1.77 13.28
CA MET A 135 1.33 1.26 12.46
C MET A 135 -0.05 1.63 13.03
N GLN A 136 -0.17 1.74 14.35
CA GLN A 136 -1.40 2.26 14.99
C GLN A 136 -1.76 3.70 14.59
N ASN A 137 -0.80 4.48 14.09
CA ASN A 137 -0.98 5.86 13.65
C ASN A 137 -0.97 5.98 12.10
N ALA A 138 -0.89 4.85 11.37
CA ALA A 138 -0.74 4.87 9.92
C ALA A 138 -1.88 5.62 9.21
N TRP A 139 -3.10 5.52 9.77
CA TRP A 139 -4.31 6.13 9.25
C TRP A 139 -4.54 7.58 9.68
N ASP A 140 -3.80 8.09 10.67
CA ASP A 140 -3.89 9.51 11.07
C ASP A 140 -3.55 10.44 9.90
N ASN A 141 -2.61 10.01 9.05
CA ASN A 141 -2.28 10.66 7.79
C ASN A 141 -1.62 9.66 6.82
N VAL A 142 -2.43 8.88 6.11
CA VAL A 142 -1.96 7.86 5.16
C VAL A 142 -0.98 8.42 4.12
N VAL A 143 -1.27 9.62 3.59
CA VAL A 143 -0.45 10.25 2.55
C VAL A 143 0.96 10.51 3.10
N TYR A 144 1.07 11.10 4.29
CA TYR A 144 2.36 11.31 4.93
C TYR A 144 3.03 9.99 5.29
N THR A 145 2.32 9.08 5.96
CA THR A 145 2.81 7.75 6.35
C THR A 145 3.47 7.02 5.18
N CYS A 146 2.79 6.94 4.04
CA CYS A 146 3.33 6.30 2.85
C CYS A 146 4.52 7.09 2.25
N SER A 147 4.47 8.41 2.25
CA SER A 147 5.53 9.25 1.65
C SER A 147 6.91 9.08 2.32
N VAL A 148 6.95 8.59 3.56
CA VAL A 148 8.19 8.37 4.32
C VAL A 148 8.52 6.88 4.56
N MET A 149 7.77 5.94 3.98
CA MET A 149 8.11 4.52 3.98
C MET A 149 8.91 4.17 2.71
N LEU A 150 10.23 4.34 2.82
CA LEU A 150 11.12 4.38 1.66
C LEU A 150 12.10 3.19 1.63
N MET A 151 12.70 2.99 0.45
CA MET A 151 13.71 1.96 0.19
C MET A 151 15.13 2.53 0.41
N PHE A 152 16.01 1.73 0.99
CA PHE A 152 17.41 2.06 1.25
C PHE A 152 18.32 0.84 0.99
N ARG A 153 19.64 1.04 0.89
CA ARG A 153 20.60 -0.08 0.80
C ARG A 153 20.78 -0.81 2.12
N ASP A 154 20.84 -0.04 3.21
CA ASP A 154 21.10 -0.57 4.54
C ASP A 154 20.59 0.39 5.63
N ARG A 155 20.74 -0.05 6.89
CA ARG A 155 20.37 0.75 8.07
C ARG A 155 21.22 2.02 8.24
N ALA A 156 22.48 2.02 7.83
CA ALA A 156 23.34 3.19 7.98
C ALA A 156 22.85 4.35 7.09
N GLN A 157 22.39 4.05 5.87
CA GLN A 157 21.72 5.03 5.01
C GLN A 157 20.42 5.55 5.62
N VAL A 158 19.60 4.68 6.23
CA VAL A 158 18.38 5.11 6.93
C VAL A 158 18.73 6.10 8.04
N GLU A 159 19.71 5.79 8.88
CA GLU A 159 20.10 6.63 10.02
C GLU A 159 20.64 8.00 9.55
N ALA A 160 21.46 8.03 8.50
CA ALA A 160 21.96 9.26 7.91
C ALA A 160 20.83 10.12 7.31
N TRP A 161 19.92 9.49 6.54
CA TRP A 161 18.78 10.17 5.93
C TRP A 161 17.82 10.72 7.00
N CYS A 162 17.53 9.95 8.05
CA CYS A 162 16.72 10.39 9.18
C CYS A 162 17.32 11.62 9.88
N MET A 163 18.64 11.61 10.11
CA MET A 163 19.35 12.75 10.70
C MET A 163 19.29 14.00 9.80
N GLU A 164 19.50 13.84 8.49
CA GLU A 164 19.47 14.96 7.53
C GLU A 164 18.06 15.55 7.34
N ARG A 165 17.04 14.69 7.26
CA ARG A 165 15.66 15.07 6.92
C ARG A 165 14.79 15.37 8.13
N GLY A 166 15.26 15.09 9.35
CA GLY A 166 14.49 15.27 10.57
C GLY A 166 13.34 14.27 10.74
N VAL A 167 13.49 13.07 10.16
CA VAL A 167 12.52 11.97 10.33
C VAL A 167 13.05 11.02 11.41
N PRO A 168 12.21 10.53 12.34
CA PRO A 168 12.66 9.56 13.35
C PRO A 168 13.16 8.26 12.72
N VAL A 169 14.25 7.72 13.27
CA VAL A 169 14.65 6.34 12.97
C VAL A 169 13.59 5.42 13.54
N GLY A 170 12.95 4.65 12.65
CA GLY A 170 11.92 3.69 12.99
C GLY A 170 12.44 2.28 12.85
N ASP A 171 11.56 1.38 12.42
CA ASP A 171 11.94 0.01 12.14
C ASP A 171 12.52 -0.12 10.73
N VAL A 172 13.51 -0.97 10.56
CA VAL A 172 14.23 -1.16 9.29
C VAL A 172 14.29 -2.65 9.03
N ARG A 173 13.72 -3.08 7.90
CA ARG A 173 13.55 -4.50 7.58
C ARG A 173 14.08 -4.85 6.21
N PRO A 174 14.72 -6.03 6.05
CA PRO A 174 15.13 -6.53 4.73
C PRO A 174 13.96 -6.57 3.76
N VAL A 175 14.20 -6.21 2.50
CA VAL A 175 13.15 -6.19 1.46
C VAL A 175 12.51 -7.57 1.26
N GLU A 176 13.27 -8.66 1.42
CA GLU A 176 12.75 -10.03 1.33
C GLU A 176 11.72 -10.34 2.43
N GLN A 177 11.96 -9.87 3.66
CA GLN A 177 11.00 -10.01 4.76
C GLN A 177 9.72 -9.21 4.47
N ILE A 178 9.87 -7.99 3.93
CA ILE A 178 8.72 -7.14 3.60
C ILE A 178 7.96 -7.66 2.38
N TRP A 179 8.61 -8.34 1.44
CA TRP A 179 7.92 -9.04 0.35
C TRP A 179 7.01 -10.15 0.88
N ALA A 180 7.49 -10.98 1.80
CA ALA A 180 6.68 -12.03 2.42
C ALA A 180 5.47 -11.43 3.16
N PHE A 181 5.71 -10.36 3.94
CA PHE A 181 4.67 -9.62 4.62
C PHE A 181 3.65 -8.98 3.67
N ALA A 182 4.11 -8.28 2.64
CA ALA A 182 3.25 -7.65 1.64
C ALA A 182 2.39 -8.67 0.90
N SER A 183 2.95 -9.85 0.61
CA SER A 183 2.22 -10.92 -0.07
C SER A 183 1.06 -11.45 0.80
N ASP A 184 1.31 -11.71 2.08
CA ASP A 184 0.27 -12.13 3.04
C ASP A 184 -0.79 -11.02 3.23
N TRP A 185 -0.33 -9.77 3.39
CA TRP A 185 -1.19 -8.63 3.64
C TRP A 185 -2.10 -8.27 2.45
N TYR A 186 -1.57 -8.29 1.22
CA TYR A 186 -2.25 -7.75 0.03
C TYR A 186 -2.90 -8.79 -0.88
N SER A 187 -2.48 -10.07 -0.85
CA SER A 187 -2.89 -11.09 -1.84
C SER A 187 -4.40 -11.18 -2.09
N ARG A 188 -5.22 -10.94 -1.07
CA ARG A 188 -6.68 -11.02 -1.12
C ARG A 188 -7.40 -9.71 -1.47
N HIS A 189 -6.68 -8.62 -1.77
CA HIS A 189 -7.30 -7.31 -2.02
C HIS A 189 -8.16 -7.27 -3.29
N ALA A 190 -7.95 -8.20 -4.23
CA ALA A 190 -8.78 -8.33 -5.43
C ALA A 190 -10.00 -9.25 -5.26
N ASP A 191 -10.17 -9.88 -4.09
CA ASP A 191 -11.24 -10.84 -3.83
C ASP A 191 -12.61 -10.16 -3.76
N LEU A 192 -13.66 -10.87 -4.19
CA LEU A 192 -15.05 -10.38 -4.14
C LEU A 192 -15.60 -10.27 -2.72
N ASP A 193 -15.08 -11.09 -1.80
CA ASP A 193 -15.42 -11.13 -0.38
C ASP A 193 -14.38 -10.38 0.48
N TRP A 194 -13.61 -9.46 -0.12
CA TRP A 194 -12.60 -8.70 0.60
C TRP A 194 -13.20 -8.01 1.83
N VAL A 195 -12.50 -8.18 2.95
CA VAL A 195 -12.74 -7.47 4.20
C VAL A 195 -11.43 -6.85 4.66
N LYS A 196 -11.53 -5.68 5.30
CA LYS A 196 -10.37 -5.06 5.92
C LYS A 196 -9.95 -5.90 7.12
N TRP A 197 -8.65 -6.05 7.34
CA TRP A 197 -8.14 -6.68 8.54
C TRP A 197 -8.71 -6.01 9.79
N THR A 198 -9.14 -6.81 10.75
CA THR A 198 -9.33 -6.33 12.12
C THR A 198 -7.97 -5.96 12.73
N VAL A 199 -7.99 -5.13 13.78
CA VAL A 199 -6.77 -4.80 14.53
C VAL A 199 -6.07 -6.06 15.05
N GLN A 200 -6.84 -7.06 15.49
CA GLN A 200 -6.32 -8.33 15.95
C GLN A 200 -5.64 -9.13 14.83
N GLU A 201 -6.32 -9.33 13.69
CA GLU A 201 -5.74 -10.04 12.54
C GLU A 201 -4.48 -9.33 12.03
N ALA A 202 -4.47 -8.00 12.00
CA ALA A 202 -3.28 -7.23 11.63
C ALA A 202 -2.10 -7.51 12.59
N ALA A 203 -2.34 -7.53 13.91
CA ALA A 203 -1.31 -7.83 14.90
C ALA A 203 -0.78 -9.27 14.78
N GLU A 204 -1.67 -10.23 14.47
CA GLU A 204 -1.31 -11.62 14.21
C GLU A 204 -0.44 -11.76 12.96
N ILE A 205 -0.76 -11.04 11.87
CA ILE A 205 0.07 -11.00 10.66
C ILE A 205 1.44 -10.37 10.99
N PHE A 206 1.50 -9.23 11.68
CA PHE A 206 2.78 -8.62 12.06
C PHE A 206 3.67 -9.60 12.84
N THR A 207 3.09 -10.27 13.84
CA THR A 207 3.80 -11.28 14.65
C THR A 207 4.31 -12.43 13.78
N ARG A 208 3.48 -12.96 12.88
CA ARG A 208 3.84 -14.06 11.98
C ARG A 208 5.02 -13.71 11.07
N HIS A 209 5.12 -12.46 10.64
CA HIS A 209 6.23 -11.96 9.83
C HIS A 209 7.41 -11.41 10.64
N GLY A 210 7.44 -11.63 11.97
CA GLY A 210 8.53 -11.16 12.83
C GLY A 210 8.63 -9.64 12.93
N LEU A 211 7.53 -8.94 12.68
CA LEU A 211 7.40 -7.49 12.79
C LEU A 211 6.92 -7.14 14.20
N SER A 212 7.84 -6.66 15.02
CA SER A 212 7.61 -6.43 16.45
C SER A 212 8.28 -5.15 16.94
N GLY A 213 7.94 -4.73 18.17
CA GLY A 213 8.42 -3.48 18.75
C GLY A 213 7.45 -2.31 18.55
N PRO A 214 7.85 -1.09 18.89
CA PRO A 214 6.94 0.06 19.00
C PRO A 214 6.30 0.46 17.67
N ILE A 215 6.95 0.16 16.53
CA ILE A 215 6.37 0.43 15.21
C ILE A 215 5.19 -0.49 14.91
N TRP A 216 5.21 -1.73 15.36
CA TRP A 216 4.21 -2.75 15.02
C TRP A 216 3.23 -3.04 16.16
N ALA A 217 3.43 -2.43 17.32
CA ALA A 217 2.51 -2.54 18.43
C ALA A 217 1.15 -1.94 18.05
N LEU A 218 0.09 -2.74 18.19
CA LEU A 218 -1.29 -2.31 18.01
C LEU A 218 -2.02 -2.39 19.36
N PRO A 219 -2.96 -1.48 19.62
CA PRO A 219 -3.80 -1.56 20.81
C PRO A 219 -4.69 -2.81 20.76
N GLN A 220 -5.09 -3.32 21.92
CA GLN A 220 -6.23 -4.24 22.01
C GLN A 220 -7.52 -3.45 21.78
N ALA A 221 -7.76 -3.08 20.52
CA ALA A 221 -8.90 -2.28 20.09
C ALA A 221 -9.87 -3.11 19.26
N VAL A 222 -11.16 -2.77 19.38
CA VAL A 222 -12.21 -3.29 18.50
C VAL A 222 -12.29 -2.37 17.28
N GLY A 223 -12.14 -2.93 16.08
CA GLY A 223 -12.22 -2.15 14.85
C GLY A 223 -11.48 -2.77 13.69
N ARG A 224 -11.41 -2.02 12.59
CA ARG A 224 -10.61 -2.34 11.41
C ARG A 224 -9.29 -1.58 11.48
N PHE A 225 -8.22 -2.23 11.03
CA PHE A 225 -6.89 -1.65 10.97
C PHE A 225 -6.83 -0.53 9.94
#